data_AF-A0A1V4S7J2-F1
#
_entry.id   AF-A0A1V4S7J2-F1
#
_cell.length_a   1.000
_cell.length_b   1.000
_cell.length_c   1.000
_cell.angle_alpha   90.00
_cell.angle_beta   90.00
_cell.angle_gamma   90.00
#
_symmetry.space_group_name_H-M   'P 1'
#
loop_
_entity.id
_entity.type
_entity.pdbx_description
1 polymer ?
#
loop_
_entity_poly.entity_id
_entity_poly.type
_entity_poly.pdbx_seq_one_letter_code
_entity_poly.pdbx_strand_id
1 'polypeptide(L)'
;MEKFKEQEMKKKRKDESLQKHASLHRLFVEDRLAFERERKRMIDEFIDNIEDDERRKRMRELQDSWDHKMRRAGSEHNRFVLAQTLFWDHFFNNWQPAIQQLNVILGTRTK
;
A
#
# COMPACT_ATOMS: atom_id res chain seq x y z
N MET A 1 5.40 -24.25 21.78
CA MET A 1 5.28 -22.85 22.25
C MET A 1 5.52 -21.83 21.14
N GLU A 2 6.52 -22.00 20.28
CA GLU A 2 6.86 -21.03 19.22
C GLU A 2 5.79 -20.85 18.13
N LYS A 3 5.18 -21.96 17.67
CA LYS A 3 4.03 -21.92 16.74
C LYS A 3 2.79 -21.21 17.30
N PHE A 4 2.58 -21.27 18.62
CA PHE A 4 1.45 -20.63 19.28
C PHE A 4 1.64 -19.11 19.30
N LYS A 5 2.86 -18.65 19.64
CA LYS A 5 3.25 -17.23 19.56
C LYS A 5 3.16 -16.67 18.13
N GLU A 6 3.56 -17.46 17.12
CA GLU A 6 3.46 -17.05 15.71
C GLU A 6 2.00 -16.88 15.26
N GLN A 7 1.12 -17.81 15.66
CA GLN A 7 -0.32 -17.73 15.38
C GLN A 7 -0.97 -16.53 16.07
N GLU A 8 -0.62 -16.25 17.33
CA GLU A 8 -1.11 -15.06 18.05
C GLU A 8 -0.65 -13.77 17.38
N MET A 9 0.62 -13.67 16.96
CA MET A 9 1.15 -12.50 16.25
C MET A 9 0.46 -12.30 14.89
N LYS A 10 0.18 -13.39 14.15
CA LYS A 10 -0.58 -13.34 12.90
C LYS A 10 -2.00 -12.83 13.14
N LYS A 11 -2.68 -13.34 14.18
CA LYS A 11 -4.02 -12.91 14.55
C LYS A 11 -4.04 -11.42 14.94
N LYS A 12 -3.12 -10.99 15.80
CA LYS A 12 -3.00 -9.60 16.23
C LYS A 12 -2.82 -8.63 15.05
N ARG A 13 -1.89 -8.93 14.12
CA ARG A 13 -1.69 -8.11 12.91
C ARG A 13 -2.94 -8.03 12.03
N LYS A 14 -3.67 -9.15 11.91
CA LYS A 14 -4.93 -9.19 11.17
C LYS A 14 -5.99 -8.30 11.82
N ASP A 15 -6.17 -8.43 13.14
CA ASP A 15 -7.18 -7.67 13.88
C ASP A 15 -6.86 -6.16 13.85
N GLU A 16 -5.59 -5.78 14.03
CA GLU A 16 -5.11 -4.39 13.87
C GLU A 16 -5.38 -3.85 12.47
N SER A 17 -5.09 -4.65 11.42
CA SER A 17 -5.34 -4.26 10.04
C SER A 17 -6.84 -4.05 9.76
N LEU A 18 -7.70 -4.93 10.30
CA LEU A 18 -9.15 -4.83 10.13
C LEU A 18 -9.71 -3.62 10.87
N GLN A 19 -9.28 -3.36 12.09
CA GLN A 19 -9.71 -2.21 12.87
C GLN A 19 -9.28 -0.89 12.21
N LYS A 20 -8.05 -0.84 11.69
CA LYS A 20 -7.53 0.32 10.96
C LYS A 20 -8.33 0.54 9.68
N HIS A 21 -8.61 -0.52 8.93
CA HIS A 21 -9.45 -0.44 7.73
C HIS A 21 -10.85 0.08 8.04
N ALA A 22 -11.52 -0.45 9.07
CA ALA A 22 -12.85 0.02 9.49
C ALA A 22 -12.85 1.50 9.88
N SER A 23 -11.80 1.95 10.60
CA SER A 23 -11.64 3.34 11.00
C SER A 23 -11.47 4.27 9.79
N LEU A 24 -10.64 3.88 8.82
CA LEU A 24 -10.44 4.61 7.58
C LEU A 24 -11.70 4.63 6.71
N HIS A 25 -12.40 3.50 6.60
CA HIS A 25 -13.66 3.43 5.87
C HIS A 25 -14.71 4.36 6.48
N ARG A 26 -14.81 4.40 7.81
CA ARG A 26 -15.71 5.33 8.50
C ARG A 26 -15.38 6.77 8.16
N LEU A 27 -14.09 7.17 8.24
CA LEU A 27 -13.68 8.51 7.82
C LEU A 27 -14.02 8.78 6.36
N PHE A 28 -13.82 7.82 5.46
CA PHE A 28 -14.14 8.00 4.04
C PHE A 28 -15.61 8.32 3.79
N VAL A 29 -16.52 7.67 4.52
CA VAL A 29 -17.97 7.87 4.40
C VAL A 29 -18.45 9.14 5.13
N GLU A 30 -17.93 9.39 6.33
CA GLU A 30 -18.43 10.44 7.22
C GLU A 30 -17.70 11.79 7.07
N ASP A 31 -16.38 11.78 6.89
CA ASP A 31 -15.54 12.98 6.77
C ASP A 31 -14.38 12.74 5.79
N ARG A 32 -14.68 13.01 4.51
CA ARG A 32 -13.72 12.84 3.42
C ARG A 32 -12.44 13.64 3.65
N LEU A 33 -12.51 14.80 4.30
CA LEU A 33 -11.34 15.64 4.51
C LEU A 33 -10.43 15.11 5.62
N ALA A 34 -11.01 14.60 6.71
CA ALA A 34 -10.27 13.87 7.74
C ALA A 34 -9.64 12.58 7.17
N PHE A 35 -10.36 11.85 6.30
CA PHE A 35 -9.81 10.69 5.60
C PHE A 35 -8.57 11.05 4.77
N GLU A 36 -8.63 12.10 3.95
CA GLU A 36 -7.52 12.52 3.10
C GLU A 36 -6.28 12.91 3.93
N ARG A 37 -6.48 13.58 5.07
CA ARG A 37 -5.40 13.91 6.02
C ARG A 37 -4.77 12.67 6.61
N GLU A 38 -5.58 11.73 7.07
CA GLU A 38 -5.10 10.49 7.68
C GLU A 38 -4.38 9.59 6.67
N ARG A 39 -4.90 9.49 5.43
CA ARG A 39 -4.20 8.79 4.34
C ARG A 39 -2.82 9.40 4.11
N LYS A 40 -2.74 10.73 3.98
CA LYS A 40 -1.47 11.42 3.76
C LYS A 40 -0.50 11.16 4.91
N ARG A 41 -0.94 11.33 6.15
CA ARG A 41 -0.15 11.07 7.36
C ARG A 41 0.44 9.66 7.36
N MET A 42 -0.37 8.65 7.04
CA MET A 42 0.08 7.26 6.99
C MET A 42 1.10 6.99 5.89
N ILE A 43 0.95 7.60 4.73
CA ILE A 43 1.92 7.48 3.63
C ILE A 43 3.23 8.15 4.03
N ASP A 44 3.16 9.37 4.59
CA ASP A 44 4.33 10.09 5.07
C ASP A 44 5.08 9.29 6.13
N GLU A 45 4.37 8.78 7.14
CA GLU A 45 4.92 7.93 8.20
C GLU A 45 5.58 6.66 7.63
N PHE A 46 4.96 6.02 6.63
CA PHE A 46 5.56 4.86 5.97
C PHE A 46 6.87 5.21 5.26
N ILE A 47 6.88 6.30 4.48
CA ILE A 47 8.06 6.71 3.70
C ILE A 47 9.19 7.14 4.65
N ASP A 48 8.88 7.89 5.70
CA ASP A 48 9.88 8.41 6.64
C ASP A 48 10.57 7.29 7.44
N ASN A 49 9.89 6.17 7.65
CA ASN A 49 10.46 4.98 8.31
C ASN A 49 11.36 4.13 7.40
N ILE A 50 11.52 4.46 6.12
CA ILE A 50 12.44 3.74 5.22
C ILE A 50 13.88 4.17 5.53
N GLU A 51 14.73 3.26 5.99
CA GLU A 51 16.13 3.56 6.37
C GLU A 51 17.02 3.95 5.17
N ASP A 52 16.83 3.31 4.02
CA ASP A 52 17.58 3.58 2.78
C ASP A 52 17.12 4.90 2.14
N ASP A 53 17.98 5.92 2.19
CA ASP A 53 17.68 7.26 1.68
C ASP A 53 17.33 7.28 0.19
N GLU A 54 17.97 6.45 -0.63
CA GLU A 54 17.68 6.36 -2.06
C GLU A 54 16.31 5.69 -2.31
N ARG A 55 15.95 4.68 -1.50
CA ARG A 55 14.58 4.14 -1.54
C ARG A 55 13.55 5.15 -1.05
N ARG A 56 13.85 5.89 0.02
CA ARG A 56 12.97 6.93 0.56
C ARG A 56 12.68 7.98 -0.51
N LYS A 57 13.72 8.46 -1.19
CA LYS A 57 13.60 9.42 -2.30
C LYS A 57 12.73 8.88 -3.43
N ARG A 58 12.98 7.66 -3.91
CA ARG A 58 12.14 7.03 -4.95
C ARG A 58 10.68 6.90 -4.55
N MET A 59 10.39 6.60 -3.29
CA MET A 59 9.01 6.52 -2.79
C MET A 59 8.34 7.90 -2.73
N ARG A 60 9.06 8.96 -2.36
CA ARG A 60 8.57 10.33 -2.45
C ARG A 60 8.23 10.71 -3.89
N GLU A 61 9.14 10.46 -4.82
CA GLU A 61 8.93 10.73 -6.25
C GLU A 61 7.72 9.98 -6.82
N LEU A 62 7.52 8.72 -6.41
CA LEU A 62 6.37 7.92 -6.80
C LEU A 62 5.05 8.55 -6.27
N GLN A 63 5.03 8.95 -5.01
CA GLN A 63 3.86 9.57 -4.39
C GLN A 63 3.52 10.92 -5.07
N ASP A 64 4.52 11.76 -5.33
CA ASP A 64 4.33 13.05 -6.00
C ASP A 64 3.80 12.86 -7.44
N SER A 65 4.34 11.87 -8.16
CA SER A 65 3.88 11.50 -9.50
C SER A 65 2.42 11.06 -9.50
N TRP A 66 2.03 10.25 -8.51
CA TRP A 66 0.64 9.81 -8.32
C TRP A 66 -0.29 11.01 -8.06
N ASP A 67 0.05 11.86 -7.09
CA ASP A 67 -0.76 13.01 -6.71
C ASP A 67 -0.94 13.99 -7.86
N HIS A 68 0.12 14.22 -8.64
CA HIS A 68 0.07 15.06 -9.84
C HIS A 68 -0.86 14.49 -10.92
N LYS A 69 -0.78 13.18 -11.19
CA LYS A 69 -1.66 12.49 -12.15
C LYS A 69 -3.12 12.55 -11.71
N MET A 70 -3.40 12.27 -10.44
CA MET A 70 -4.75 12.27 -9.90
C MET A 70 -5.38 13.66 -9.88
N ARG A 71 -4.60 14.71 -9.58
CA ARG A 71 -5.05 16.10 -9.65
C ARG A 71 -5.44 16.50 -11.08
N ARG A 72 -4.72 16.02 -12.09
CA ARG A 72 -4.95 16.35 -13.50
C ARG A 72 -6.05 15.53 -14.20
N ALA A 73 -6.46 14.41 -13.62
CA ALA A 73 -7.50 13.55 -14.21
C ALA A 73 -8.90 14.19 -14.27
N GLY A 74 -9.12 15.29 -13.54
CA GLY A 74 -10.38 16.05 -13.61
C GLY A 74 -11.49 15.43 -12.78
N SER A 75 -12.40 14.68 -13.41
CA SER A 75 -13.58 14.09 -12.75
C SER A 75 -13.21 12.92 -11.83
N GLU A 76 -14.12 12.59 -10.89
CA GLU A 76 -13.95 11.43 -10.02
C GLU A 76 -13.92 10.11 -10.80
N HIS A 77 -14.76 9.99 -11.82
CA HIS A 77 -14.76 8.83 -12.71
C HIS A 77 -13.41 8.66 -13.42
N ASN A 78 -12.84 9.74 -13.97
CA ASN A 78 -11.55 9.70 -14.64
C ASN A 78 -10.42 9.35 -13.67
N ARG A 79 -10.44 9.91 -12.45
CA ARG A 79 -9.47 9.53 -11.40
C ARG A 79 -9.54 8.04 -11.09
N PHE A 80 -10.76 7.49 -10.97
CA PHE A 80 -10.94 6.08 -10.69
C PHE A 80 -10.42 5.20 -11.83
N VAL A 81 -10.78 5.49 -13.08
CA VAL A 81 -10.29 4.75 -14.25
C VAL A 81 -8.77 4.83 -14.34
N LEU A 82 -8.18 6.02 -14.16
CA LEU A 82 -6.73 6.20 -14.17
C LEU A 82 -6.05 5.39 -13.05
N ALA A 83 -6.62 5.38 -11.85
CA ALA A 83 -6.10 4.60 -10.73
C ALA A 83 -6.13 3.10 -11.04
N GLN A 84 -7.20 2.58 -11.65
CA GLN A 84 -7.28 1.19 -12.09
C GLN A 84 -6.22 0.87 -13.14
N THR A 85 -6.05 1.73 -14.15
CA THR A 85 -5.05 1.54 -15.20
C THR A 85 -3.64 1.50 -14.62
N LEU A 86 -3.27 2.48 -13.79
CA LEU A 86 -1.95 2.54 -13.17
C LEU A 86 -1.69 1.35 -12.25
N PHE A 87 -2.70 0.91 -11.50
CA PHE A 87 -2.61 -0.27 -10.65
C PHE A 87 -2.33 -1.54 -11.46
N TRP A 88 -3.15 -1.81 -12.47
CA TRP A 88 -3.01 -3.05 -13.26
C TRP A 88 -1.73 -3.06 -14.07
N ASP A 89 -1.35 -1.93 -14.68
CA ASP A 89 -0.08 -1.79 -15.38
C ASP A 89 1.09 -2.12 -14.45
N HIS A 90 1.11 -1.54 -13.25
CA HIS A 90 2.20 -1.79 -12.31
C HIS A 90 2.19 -3.23 -11.77
N PHE A 91 1.00 -3.80 -11.53
CA PHE A 91 0.84 -5.18 -11.09
C PHE A 91 1.42 -6.16 -12.12
N PHE A 92 0.98 -6.08 -13.37
CA PHE A 92 1.38 -7.01 -14.43
C PHE A 92 2.86 -6.84 -14.82
N ASN A 93 3.34 -5.60 -14.88
CA ASN A 93 4.69 -5.34 -15.38
C ASN A 93 5.78 -5.41 -14.31
N ASN A 94 5.43 -5.29 -13.02
CA ASN A 94 6.43 -5.22 -11.93
C ASN A 94 6.15 -6.24 -10.82
N TRP A 95 4.98 -6.17 -10.18
CA TRP A 95 4.73 -6.96 -8.96
C TRP A 95 4.59 -8.44 -9.24
N GLN A 96 3.77 -8.83 -10.22
CA GLN A 96 3.56 -10.23 -10.54
C GLN A 96 4.87 -10.93 -10.94
N PRO A 97 5.71 -10.38 -11.85
CA PRO A 97 7.02 -10.96 -12.16
C PRO A 97 7.92 -11.07 -10.93
N ALA A 98 8.00 -10.04 -10.09
CA ALA A 98 8.82 -10.06 -8.88
C ALA A 98 8.34 -11.12 -7.88
N ILE A 99 7.03 -11.25 -7.67
CA ILE A 99 6.43 -12.28 -6.81
C ILE A 99 6.73 -13.68 -7.36
N GLN A 100 6.62 -13.89 -8.68
CA GLN A 100 6.97 -15.15 -9.31
C GLN A 100 8.45 -15.50 -9.10
N GLN A 101 9.36 -14.55 -9.28
CA GLN A 101 10.79 -14.75 -9.01
C GLN A 101 11.06 -15.10 -7.54
N LEU A 102 10.42 -14.40 -6.60
CA LEU A 102 10.53 -14.70 -5.17
C LEU A 102 9.99 -16.09 -4.84
N ASN A 103 8.88 -16.51 -5.45
CA ASN A 103 8.33 -17.85 -5.26
C ASN A 103 9.29 -18.95 -5.75
N VAL A 104 10.01 -18.72 -6.84
CA VAL A 104 11.05 -19.67 -7.31
C VAL A 104 12.21 -19.76 -6.31
N ILE A 105 12.69 -18.62 -5.80
CA ILE A 105 13.79 -18.55 -4.83
C ILE A 105 13.40 -19.19 -3.49
N LEU A 106 12.16 -18.99 -3.05
CA LEU A 106 11.66 -19.54 -1.79
C LEU A 106 11.26 -21.01 -1.92
N GLY A 107 10.67 -21.40 -3.05
CA GLY A 107 10.25 -22.77 -3.32
C GLY A 107 11.40 -23.76 -3.50
N THR A 108 12.59 -23.27 -3.89
CA THR A 108 13.82 -24.07 -3.98
C THR A 108 14.50 -24.33 -2.62
N ARG A 109 14.09 -23.67 -1.53
CA ARG A 109 14.58 -23.95 -0.16
C ARG A 109 13.80 -25.04 0.59
N THR A 110 12.83 -25.68 -0.07
CA THR A 110 11.95 -26.71 0.52
C THR A 110 12.03 -28.07 -0.16
N LYS A 111 13.21 -28.46 -0.65
CA LYS A 111 13.58 -29.86 -0.88
C LYS A 111 15.04 -30.10 -0.52
#